data_AF-A0A2H3BGF1-F1
#
_entry.id   AF-A0A2H3BGF1-F1
#
_cell.length_a   1.000
_cell.length_b   1.000
_cell.length_c   1.000
_cell.angle_alpha   90.00
_cell.angle_beta   90.00
_cell.angle_gamma   90.00
#
_symmetry.space_group_name_H-M   'P 1'
#
loop_
_entity.id
_entity.type
_entity.pdbx_description
1 polymer ?
#
loop_
_entity_poly.entity_id
_entity_poly.type
_entity_poly.pdbx_seq_one_letter_code
_entity_poly.pdbx_strand_id
1 'polypeptide(L)'
;MSIWLKSYVAGCCEYIRSTQLGESSTDARHVLQRFSDYFHLQIINQKRLDEMAVTPSNNLDLLKEGLSPDGSINTFCDALTGFLTDLGHTVLDDRRQLTKDEETEINALSMLFTTPYIGRADHGLVQYLTDLNLKFRTYQHPRYSGKYCSIVQGSGVGKSRLLAELGTDKHEIFLIYINLRDVADFAKFPPRDSFPANVLCGVPTEAVTPRDYFKQCAAFFAALFTVVKRTIVKDNHGRGGLRQATLRWNEKYSRSLSSNNKERCIFFQDVEALYQKIYTYIVTGRGDVANLMDSNDDGLLSEFEDHSPSSDAKRASKKDEDKVDVDEEKPMLAQKVVREAYTKLLEVLEELVNSNARDTDKPIMVIAIDEAQAIDKAQSVRSYGPESWSRTHLLCRAIRSYSQCRQFVPNLPAIWTIFTSSNPYVIVNHYAPPARIYSSQRFIEAEEVFFPPFTLGCE
;
A
#
# COMPACT_ATOMS: atom_id res chain seq x y z
N MET A 1 -4.38 -15.52 -21.48
CA MET A 1 -4.53 -16.13 -20.14
C MET A 1 -4.19 -15.07 -19.09
N SER A 2 -4.90 -14.99 -17.97
CA SER A 2 -4.97 -13.79 -17.13
C SER A 2 -3.77 -13.60 -16.20
N ILE A 3 -3.44 -12.34 -15.87
CA ILE A 3 -2.42 -11.93 -14.89
C ILE A 3 -2.62 -12.59 -13.52
N TRP A 4 -3.86 -12.97 -13.19
CA TRP A 4 -4.21 -13.76 -12.01
C TRP A 4 -3.44 -15.09 -11.94
N LEU A 5 -3.29 -15.78 -13.07
CA LEU A 5 -2.55 -17.04 -13.14
C LEU A 5 -1.07 -16.80 -12.79
N LYS A 6 -0.50 -15.66 -13.19
CA LYS A 6 0.89 -15.29 -12.86
C LYS A 6 1.07 -15.04 -11.37
N SER A 7 0.18 -14.27 -10.74
CA SER A 7 0.26 -13.96 -9.30
C SER A 7 -0.04 -15.18 -8.43
N TYR A 8 -0.96 -16.05 -8.86
CA TYR A 8 -1.28 -17.29 -8.16
C TYR A 8 -0.13 -18.30 -8.26
N VAL A 9 0.48 -18.46 -9.44
CA VAL A 9 1.67 -19.29 -9.64
C VAL A 9 2.86 -18.77 -8.82
N ALA A 10 3.11 -17.45 -8.85
CA ALA A 10 4.18 -16.84 -8.07
C ALA A 10 3.98 -17.08 -6.56
N GLY A 11 2.74 -16.89 -6.05
CA GLY A 11 2.41 -17.15 -4.65
C GLY A 11 2.51 -18.62 -4.24
N CYS A 12 2.15 -19.56 -5.11
CA CYS A 12 2.35 -20.99 -4.87
C CYS A 12 3.83 -21.36 -4.84
N CYS A 13 4.62 -20.86 -5.79
CA CYS A 13 6.07 -21.07 -5.82
C CYS A 13 6.76 -20.46 -4.59
N GLU A 14 6.32 -19.29 -4.15
CA GLU A 14 6.85 -18.62 -2.96
C GLU A 14 6.47 -19.38 -1.68
N TYR A 15 5.22 -19.83 -1.54
CA TYR A 15 4.75 -20.63 -0.40
C TYR A 15 5.49 -21.98 -0.28
N ILE A 16 5.75 -22.64 -1.41
CA ILE A 16 6.49 -23.91 -1.44
C ILE A 16 7.97 -23.67 -1.08
N ARG A 17 8.55 -22.56 -1.52
CA ARG A 17 9.94 -22.19 -1.20
C ARG A 17 10.11 -21.69 0.24
N SER A 18 9.12 -21.01 0.81
CA SER A 18 9.21 -20.38 2.13
C SER A 18 9.01 -21.37 3.29
N THR A 19 8.37 -22.51 3.04
CA THR A 19 7.97 -23.45 4.11
C THR A 19 9.05 -24.44 4.52
N GLN A 20 10.25 -24.44 3.91
CA GLN A 20 11.32 -25.44 4.15
C GLN A 20 10.82 -26.90 4.21
N LEU A 21 9.68 -27.18 3.56
CA LEU A 21 9.14 -28.52 3.49
C LEU A 21 10.07 -29.31 2.58
N GLY A 22 10.78 -30.30 3.16
CA GLY A 22 11.65 -31.18 2.40
C GLY A 22 10.93 -31.78 1.20
N GLU A 23 11.67 -32.15 0.15
CA GLU A 23 11.15 -32.62 -1.16
C GLU A 23 10.15 -33.80 -1.08
N SER A 24 10.00 -34.42 0.10
CA SER A 24 9.08 -35.49 0.44
C SER A 24 7.77 -35.07 1.14
N SER A 25 7.51 -33.77 1.36
CA SER A 25 6.29 -33.31 2.04
C SER A 25 5.02 -33.59 1.23
N THR A 26 4.15 -34.43 1.79
CA THR A 26 2.81 -34.75 1.26
C THR A 26 1.92 -33.52 1.10
N ASP A 27 2.11 -32.48 1.92
CA ASP A 27 1.31 -31.25 1.87
C ASP A 27 1.68 -30.36 0.70
N ALA A 28 2.98 -30.22 0.40
CA ALA A 28 3.46 -29.49 -0.77
C ALA A 28 2.97 -30.18 -2.06
N ARG A 29 3.02 -31.51 -2.10
CA ARG A 29 2.51 -32.31 -3.23
C ARG A 29 0.99 -32.20 -3.38
N HIS A 30 0.22 -32.14 -2.29
CA HIS A 30 -1.22 -31.95 -2.36
C HIS A 30 -1.62 -30.56 -2.89
N VAL A 31 -0.88 -29.51 -2.53
CA VAL A 31 -1.08 -28.15 -3.06
C VAL A 31 -0.76 -28.12 -4.56
N LEU A 32 0.34 -28.75 -4.97
CA LEU A 32 0.77 -28.88 -6.37
C LEU A 32 -0.19 -29.74 -7.21
N GLN A 33 -0.73 -30.83 -6.66
CA GLN A 33 -1.72 -31.67 -7.31
C GLN A 33 -3.03 -30.90 -7.53
N ARG A 34 -3.53 -30.19 -6.50
CA ARG A 34 -4.73 -29.34 -6.64
C ARG A 34 -4.52 -28.22 -7.65
N PHE A 35 -3.32 -27.66 -7.72
CA PHE A 35 -2.95 -26.68 -8.74
C PHE A 35 -3.00 -27.30 -10.14
N SER A 36 -2.38 -28.48 -10.33
CA SER A 36 -2.38 -29.21 -11.61
C SER A 36 -3.79 -29.58 -12.07
N ASP A 37 -4.61 -30.13 -11.17
CA ASP A 37 -5.99 -30.53 -11.47
C ASP A 37 -6.86 -29.32 -11.86
N TYR A 38 -6.71 -28.20 -11.15
CA TYR A 38 -7.40 -26.95 -11.45
C TYR A 38 -6.93 -26.34 -12.79
N PHE A 39 -5.62 -26.36 -13.05
CA PHE A 39 -5.02 -25.85 -14.27
C PHE A 39 -5.43 -26.67 -15.50
N HIS A 40 -5.43 -28.01 -15.38
CA HIS A 40 -5.95 -28.92 -16.40
C HIS A 40 -7.44 -28.67 -16.67
N LEU A 41 -8.26 -28.48 -15.62
CA LEU A 41 -9.69 -28.16 -15.78
C LEU A 41 -9.94 -26.82 -16.47
N GLN A 42 -9.13 -25.80 -16.21
CA GLN A 42 -9.28 -24.48 -16.86
C GLN A 42 -8.81 -24.50 -18.32
N ILE A 43 -7.74 -25.23 -18.63
CA ILE A 43 -7.26 -25.42 -20.00
C ILE A 43 -8.26 -26.25 -20.83
N ILE A 44 -8.84 -27.32 -20.25
CA ILE A 44 -9.85 -28.14 -20.93
C ILE A 44 -11.15 -27.34 -21.17
N ASN A 45 -11.54 -26.48 -20.22
CA ASN A 45 -12.74 -25.64 -20.37
C ASN A 45 -12.55 -24.44 -21.32
N GLN A 46 -11.33 -23.96 -21.53
CA GLN A 46 -11.01 -23.02 -22.61
C GLN A 46 -10.68 -23.81 -23.89
N LYS A 47 -11.71 -24.11 -24.70
CA LYS A 47 -11.60 -24.57 -26.11
C LYS A 47 -10.74 -23.61 -26.97
N ARG A 48 -9.43 -23.58 -26.77
CA ARG A 48 -8.48 -22.74 -27.51
C ARG A 48 -7.14 -23.41 -27.82
N LEU A 49 -6.91 -24.64 -27.33
CA LEU A 49 -5.73 -25.41 -27.70
C LEU A 49 -5.72 -25.80 -29.18
N ASP A 50 -6.88 -26.01 -29.81
CA ASP A 50 -6.94 -26.41 -31.22
C ASP A 50 -6.66 -25.25 -32.21
N GLU A 51 -6.77 -23.99 -31.78
CA GLU A 51 -6.49 -22.80 -32.61
C GLU A 51 -5.06 -22.29 -32.46
N MET A 52 -4.40 -22.60 -31.35
CA MET A 52 -2.99 -22.30 -31.14
C MET A 52 -2.18 -23.48 -31.68
N ALA A 53 -1.55 -23.31 -32.85
CA ALA A 53 -0.61 -24.27 -33.43
C ALA A 53 0.68 -24.41 -32.61
N VAL A 54 0.54 -24.61 -31.30
CA VAL A 54 1.62 -24.89 -30.35
C VAL A 54 1.63 -26.40 -30.21
N THR A 55 2.59 -27.05 -30.87
CA THR A 55 2.96 -28.43 -30.60
C THR A 55 3.08 -28.64 -29.09
N PRO A 56 2.59 -29.76 -28.51
CA PRO A 56 2.71 -30.03 -27.09
C PRO A 56 4.19 -29.92 -26.70
N SER A 57 4.56 -28.84 -26.01
CA SER A 57 5.94 -28.64 -25.56
C SER A 57 6.30 -29.75 -24.57
N ASN A 58 7.54 -30.25 -24.62
CA ASN A 58 8.11 -31.19 -23.64
C ASN A 58 7.88 -30.77 -22.17
N ASN A 59 7.61 -29.48 -21.92
CA ASN A 59 7.28 -28.91 -20.62
C ASN A 59 6.02 -29.50 -19.96
N LEU A 60 5.02 -29.99 -20.72
CA LEU A 60 3.83 -30.60 -20.13
C LEU A 60 4.12 -31.98 -19.53
N ASP A 61 5.01 -32.75 -20.17
CA ASP A 61 5.45 -34.04 -19.66
C ASP A 61 6.41 -33.87 -18.48
N LEU A 62 7.26 -32.84 -18.49
CA LEU A 62 8.11 -32.44 -17.36
C LEU A 62 7.29 -31.94 -16.15
N LEU A 63 6.16 -31.24 -16.38
CA LEU A 63 5.23 -30.87 -15.31
C LEU A 63 4.61 -32.11 -14.66
N LYS A 64 4.25 -33.14 -15.45
CA LYS A 64 3.74 -34.41 -14.93
C LYS A 64 4.83 -35.20 -14.20
N GLU A 65 6.06 -35.16 -14.69
CA GLU A 65 7.23 -35.80 -14.09
C GLU A 65 7.60 -35.15 -12.74
N GLY A 66 7.59 -33.82 -12.66
CA GLY A 66 7.82 -33.07 -11.42
C GLY A 66 6.71 -33.25 -10.35
N LEU A 67 5.50 -33.64 -10.77
CA LEU A 67 4.39 -34.02 -9.88
C LEU A 67 4.41 -35.51 -9.48
N SER A 68 5.29 -36.31 -10.09
CA SER A 68 5.39 -37.74 -9.78
C SER A 68 5.94 -37.95 -8.35
N PRO A 69 5.71 -39.13 -7.73
CA PRO A 69 6.18 -39.42 -6.38
C PRO A 69 7.70 -39.28 -6.19
N ASP A 70 8.47 -39.36 -7.27
CA ASP A 70 9.93 -39.26 -7.28
C ASP A 70 10.42 -37.96 -7.97
N GLY A 71 9.50 -37.10 -8.38
CA GLY A 71 9.79 -35.83 -9.06
C GLY A 71 10.32 -34.76 -8.12
N SER A 72 11.27 -33.95 -8.61
CA SER A 72 11.75 -32.78 -7.88
C SER A 72 10.81 -31.59 -8.08
N ILE A 73 10.50 -30.91 -6.98
CA ILE A 73 9.74 -29.65 -6.95
C ILE A 73 10.43 -28.58 -7.80
N ASN A 74 11.76 -28.58 -7.85
CA ASN A 74 12.51 -27.62 -8.69
C ASN A 74 12.27 -27.89 -10.18
N THR A 75 12.28 -29.16 -10.60
CA THR A 75 11.94 -29.56 -11.98
C THR A 75 10.52 -29.12 -12.35
N PHE A 76 9.56 -29.23 -11.42
CA PHE A 76 8.20 -28.73 -11.64
C PHE A 76 8.16 -27.20 -11.83
N CYS A 77 8.83 -26.44 -10.95
CA CYS A 77 8.87 -24.98 -11.05
C CYS A 77 9.56 -24.51 -12.34
N ASP A 78 10.63 -25.17 -12.76
CA ASP A 78 11.37 -24.84 -13.98
C ASP A 78 10.54 -25.15 -15.23
N ALA A 79 9.87 -26.32 -15.25
CA ALA A 79 8.96 -26.69 -16.33
C ALA A 79 7.75 -25.75 -16.42
N LEU A 80 7.20 -25.31 -15.28
CA LEU A 80 6.09 -24.35 -15.23
C LEU A 80 6.52 -22.97 -15.77
N THR A 81 7.72 -22.53 -15.41
CA THR A 81 8.30 -21.26 -15.87
C THR A 81 8.56 -21.30 -17.38
N GLY A 82 9.10 -22.43 -17.88
CA GLY A 82 9.28 -22.67 -19.32
C GLY A 82 7.95 -22.66 -20.08
N PHE A 83 6.94 -23.40 -19.59
CA PHE A 83 5.60 -23.45 -20.18
C PHE A 83 4.92 -22.07 -20.23
N LEU A 84 5.02 -21.27 -19.16
CA LEU A 84 4.49 -19.90 -19.16
C LEU A 84 5.25 -19.01 -20.16
N THR A 85 6.56 -19.16 -20.27
CA THR A 85 7.39 -18.43 -21.24
C THR A 85 7.00 -18.76 -22.68
N ASP A 86 6.79 -20.05 -22.99
CA ASP A 86 6.33 -20.53 -24.31
C ASP A 86 4.94 -19.97 -24.70
N LEU A 87 4.08 -19.73 -23.70
CA LEU A 87 2.79 -19.07 -23.89
C LEU A 87 2.90 -17.53 -24.08
N GLY A 88 4.11 -16.99 -24.25
CA GLY A 88 4.37 -15.56 -24.39
C GLY A 88 4.21 -14.80 -23.07
N HIS A 89 4.21 -15.50 -21.94
CA HIS A 89 4.10 -14.91 -20.62
C HIS A 89 5.47 -14.89 -19.95
N THR A 90 6.12 -13.72 -19.93
CA THR A 90 7.26 -13.50 -19.04
C THR A 90 6.77 -13.63 -17.59
N VAL A 91 7.21 -14.69 -16.90
CA VAL A 91 7.28 -14.71 -15.45
C VAL A 91 8.43 -13.78 -15.13
N LEU A 92 8.11 -12.53 -14.78
CA LEU A 92 9.12 -11.63 -14.23
C LEU A 92 9.49 -12.21 -12.87
N ASP A 93 10.55 -13.01 -12.86
CA ASP A 93 11.24 -13.37 -11.66
C ASP A 93 11.72 -12.05 -11.04
N ASP A 94 11.35 -11.76 -9.78
CA ASP A 94 11.94 -10.66 -8.99
C ASP A 94 13.49 -10.82 -8.86
N ARG A 95 14.04 -11.91 -9.42
CA ARG A 95 15.47 -12.21 -9.59
C ARG A 95 16.05 -11.91 -10.97
N ARG A 96 15.36 -11.19 -11.88
CA ARG A 96 16.04 -10.72 -13.10
C ARG A 96 17.27 -9.92 -12.68
N GLN A 97 18.45 -10.47 -12.95
CA GLN A 97 19.70 -9.77 -12.71
C GLN A 97 19.71 -8.52 -13.58
N LEU A 98 20.00 -7.38 -12.96
CA LEU A 98 20.19 -6.13 -13.67
C LEU A 98 21.36 -6.32 -14.65
N THR A 99 21.19 -5.83 -15.87
CA THR A 99 22.32 -5.69 -16.76
C THR A 99 23.29 -4.65 -16.18
N LYS A 100 24.58 -4.74 -16.51
CA LYS A 100 25.57 -3.75 -16.05
C LYS A 100 25.18 -2.31 -16.43
N ASP A 101 24.52 -2.13 -17.57
CA ASP A 101 24.04 -0.84 -18.03
C ASP A 101 22.88 -0.33 -17.16
N GLU A 102 21.91 -1.18 -16.83
CA GLU A 102 20.80 -0.85 -15.91
C GLU A 102 21.32 -0.53 -14.50
N GLU A 103 22.30 -1.29 -13.99
CA GLU A 103 22.96 -0.97 -12.70
C GLU A 103 23.65 0.40 -12.73
N THR A 104 24.35 0.69 -13.84
CA THR A 104 25.04 1.97 -14.03
C THR A 104 24.05 3.13 -14.08
N GLU A 105 22.91 2.96 -14.77
CA GLU A 105 21.84 3.96 -14.84
C GLU A 105 21.20 4.19 -13.46
N ILE A 106 20.85 3.12 -12.73
CA ILE A 106 20.30 3.22 -11.37
C ILE A 106 21.29 3.95 -10.45
N ASN A 107 22.57 3.62 -10.52
CA ASN A 107 23.60 4.28 -9.71
C ASN A 107 23.73 5.76 -10.05
N ALA A 108 23.70 6.12 -11.35
CA ALA A 108 23.72 7.52 -11.78
C ALA A 108 22.49 8.29 -11.29
N LEU A 109 21.29 7.71 -11.40
CA LEU A 109 20.05 8.33 -10.91
C LEU A 109 20.04 8.44 -9.37
N SER A 110 20.54 7.43 -8.66
CA SER A 110 20.70 7.45 -7.20
C SER A 110 21.64 8.58 -6.76
N MET A 111 22.74 8.80 -7.50
CA MET A 111 23.65 9.93 -7.24
C MET A 111 22.97 11.29 -7.41
N LEU A 112 22.02 11.45 -8.35
CA LEU A 112 21.27 12.71 -8.47
C LEU A 112 20.48 13.05 -7.19
N PHE A 113 20.06 12.04 -6.42
CA PHE A 113 19.39 12.24 -5.14
C PHE A 113 20.34 12.59 -3.99
N THR A 114 21.65 12.48 -4.18
CA THR A 114 22.66 12.92 -3.19
C THR A 114 23.31 14.24 -3.58
N THR A 115 23.20 14.67 -4.83
CA THR A 115 23.67 16.00 -5.25
C THR A 115 22.88 17.13 -4.58
N PRO A 116 23.51 18.28 -4.25
CA PRO A 116 22.81 19.41 -3.66
C PRO A 116 21.60 19.84 -4.50
N TYR A 117 20.43 19.93 -3.87
CA TYR A 117 19.22 20.38 -4.54
C TYR A 117 19.29 21.87 -4.87
N ILE A 118 18.99 22.21 -6.13
CA ILE A 118 18.98 23.58 -6.64
C ILE A 118 17.54 24.08 -6.67
N GLY A 119 17.32 25.29 -6.14
CA GLY A 119 16.01 25.92 -6.06
C GLY A 119 15.41 25.89 -4.66
N ARG A 120 14.16 26.34 -4.54
CA ARG A 120 13.42 26.44 -3.25
C ARG A 120 11.99 25.88 -3.33
N ALA A 121 11.73 24.99 -4.29
CA ALA A 121 10.40 24.41 -4.46
C ALA A 121 9.97 23.55 -3.25
N ASP A 122 10.94 22.99 -2.51
CA ASP A 122 10.75 22.31 -1.23
C ASP A 122 10.17 23.25 -0.17
N HIS A 123 10.73 24.45 -0.02
CA HIS A 123 10.17 25.49 0.84
C HIS A 123 8.78 25.93 0.37
N GLY A 124 8.58 26.09 -0.93
CA GLY A 124 7.28 26.42 -1.51
C GLY A 124 6.21 25.36 -1.21
N LEU A 125 6.57 24.08 -1.29
CA LEU A 125 5.68 22.97 -0.96
C LEU A 125 5.35 22.94 0.54
N VAL A 126 6.34 23.16 1.42
CA VAL A 126 6.08 23.21 2.87
C VAL A 126 5.17 24.38 3.24
N GLN A 127 5.40 25.56 2.66
CA GLN A 127 4.51 26.72 2.84
C GLN A 127 3.09 26.39 2.34
N TYR A 128 3.00 25.78 1.16
CA TYR A 128 1.72 25.36 0.61
C TYR A 128 0.95 24.43 1.56
N LEU A 129 1.58 23.37 2.06
CA LEU A 129 0.97 22.44 3.02
C LEU A 129 0.59 23.11 4.35
N THR A 130 1.38 24.09 4.80
CA THR A 130 1.08 24.90 5.99
C THR A 130 -0.20 25.70 5.79
N ASP A 131 -0.32 26.40 4.65
CA ASP A 131 -1.53 27.14 4.28
C ASP A 131 -2.75 26.22 4.16
N LEU A 132 -2.55 25.02 3.61
CA LEU A 132 -3.62 24.03 3.52
C LEU A 132 -4.06 23.52 4.90
N ASN A 133 -3.12 23.30 5.82
CA ASN A 133 -3.44 22.85 7.17
C ASN A 133 -4.25 23.89 7.94
N LEU A 134 -3.87 25.17 7.81
CA LEU A 134 -4.64 26.28 8.34
C LEU A 134 -6.07 26.26 7.77
N LYS A 135 -6.21 26.16 6.44
CA LYS A 135 -7.52 26.08 5.78
C LYS A 135 -8.34 24.87 6.25
N PHE A 136 -7.71 23.71 6.40
CA PHE A 136 -8.36 22.48 6.86
C PHE A 136 -8.94 22.64 8.28
N ARG A 137 -8.23 23.36 9.16
CA ARG A 137 -8.68 23.61 10.54
C ARG A 137 -9.76 24.69 10.63
N THR A 138 -9.64 25.77 9.85
CA THR A 138 -10.48 26.97 10.02
C THR A 138 -11.77 26.93 9.23
N TYR A 139 -11.82 26.28 8.07
CA TYR A 139 -13.00 26.30 7.20
C TYR A 139 -13.96 25.17 7.53
N GLN A 140 -15.16 25.54 8.00
CA GLN A 140 -16.24 24.59 8.25
C GLN A 140 -17.01 24.25 6.96
N HIS A 141 -17.02 25.15 5.96
CA HIS A 141 -17.70 24.97 4.67
C HIS A 141 -17.01 25.71 3.52
N PRO A 142 -16.89 25.10 2.32
CA PRO A 142 -17.08 23.67 2.07
C PRO A 142 -16.04 22.84 2.84
N ARG A 143 -16.40 21.61 3.25
CA ARG A 143 -15.51 20.78 4.08
C ARG A 143 -14.40 20.23 3.20
N TYR A 144 -13.14 20.40 3.62
CA TYR A 144 -12.04 19.75 2.91
C TYR A 144 -12.13 18.23 3.07
N SER A 145 -11.92 17.52 1.96
CA SER A 145 -12.13 16.08 1.87
C SER A 145 -11.13 15.27 2.70
N GLY A 146 -9.96 15.81 3.05
CA GLY A 146 -8.95 15.18 3.92
C GLY A 146 -7.59 15.89 3.79
N LYS A 147 -6.60 15.50 4.60
CA LYS A 147 -5.24 16.05 4.53
C LYS A 147 -4.41 15.36 3.45
N TYR A 148 -4.80 15.57 2.21
CA TYR A 148 -4.05 15.11 1.05
C TYR A 148 -4.09 16.11 -0.09
N CYS A 149 -3.05 16.09 -0.92
CA CYS A 149 -2.95 16.89 -2.14
C CYS A 149 -2.21 16.12 -3.23
N SER A 150 -2.21 16.67 -4.44
CA SER A 150 -1.50 16.08 -5.58
C SER A 150 -0.48 17.05 -6.18
N ILE A 151 0.57 16.47 -6.78
CA ILE A 151 1.57 17.15 -7.60
C ILE A 151 1.59 16.44 -8.95
N VAL A 152 1.08 17.07 -10.00
CA VAL A 152 0.99 16.41 -11.31
C VAL A 152 1.59 17.25 -12.40
N GLN A 153 2.67 16.73 -12.95
CA GLN A 153 3.48 17.36 -13.98
C GLN A 153 4.20 16.27 -14.76
N GLY A 154 4.73 16.59 -15.94
CA GLY A 154 5.43 15.64 -16.81
C GLY A 154 6.55 14.85 -16.10
N SER A 155 6.96 13.73 -16.69
CA SER A 155 8.13 12.99 -16.20
C SER A 155 9.40 13.85 -16.28
N GLY A 156 10.37 13.61 -15.40
CA GLY A 156 11.67 14.30 -15.42
C GLY A 156 11.71 15.71 -14.82
N VAL A 157 10.57 16.28 -14.40
CA VAL A 157 10.49 17.64 -13.82
C VAL A 157 10.93 17.75 -12.35
N GLY A 158 11.47 16.67 -11.76
CA GLY A 158 12.01 16.69 -10.40
C GLY A 158 11.01 16.45 -9.26
N LYS A 159 9.81 15.91 -9.52
CA LYS A 159 8.81 15.59 -8.48
C LYS A 159 9.35 14.69 -7.36
N SER A 160 9.92 13.55 -7.71
CA SER A 160 10.52 12.59 -6.78
C SER A 160 11.68 13.21 -5.99
N ARG A 161 12.49 14.05 -6.64
CA ARG A 161 13.59 14.79 -6.00
C ARG A 161 13.06 15.82 -4.99
N LEU A 162 12.04 16.60 -5.36
CA LEU A 162 11.34 17.53 -4.47
C LEU A 162 10.81 16.81 -3.21
N LEU A 163 10.14 15.66 -3.39
CA LEU A 163 9.63 14.89 -2.26
C LEU A 163 10.75 14.39 -1.34
N ALA A 164 11.87 13.93 -1.90
CA ALA A 164 13.03 13.51 -1.10
C ALA A 164 13.63 14.67 -0.28
N GLU A 165 13.61 15.89 -0.81
CA GLU A 165 14.12 17.08 -0.11
C GLU A 165 13.31 17.44 1.14
N LEU A 166 12.04 17.03 1.24
CA LEU A 166 11.24 17.18 2.46
C LEU A 166 11.86 16.44 3.65
N GLY A 167 12.57 15.34 3.39
CA GLY A 167 13.26 14.54 4.40
C GLY A 167 14.62 15.10 4.82
N THR A 168 15.02 16.28 4.35
CA THR A 168 16.29 16.90 4.75
C THR A 168 16.17 17.62 6.10
N ASP A 169 17.30 18.04 6.64
CA ASP A 169 17.40 18.78 7.90
C ASP A 169 16.76 20.18 7.86
N LYS A 170 16.39 20.66 6.66
CA LYS A 170 15.75 21.96 6.42
C LYS A 170 14.33 22.07 6.98
N HIS A 171 13.57 20.97 6.97
CA HIS A 171 12.12 21.03 7.16
C HIS A 171 11.60 20.43 8.46
N GLU A 172 12.39 19.66 9.19
CA GLU A 172 11.92 18.96 10.42
C GLU A 172 10.65 18.13 10.18
N ILE A 173 10.62 17.39 9.06
CA ILE A 173 9.50 16.54 8.64
C ILE A 173 9.92 15.08 8.67
N PHE A 174 9.09 14.21 9.26
CA PHE A 174 9.18 12.76 9.06
C PHE A 174 8.70 12.42 7.65
N LEU A 175 9.62 12.12 6.72
CA LEU A 175 9.26 11.71 5.37
C LEU A 175 9.04 10.19 5.34
N ILE A 176 7.88 9.75 4.88
CA ILE A 176 7.60 8.37 4.52
C ILE A 176 7.46 8.31 3.00
N TYR A 177 8.53 7.91 2.32
CA TYR A 177 8.55 7.83 0.86
C TYR A 177 8.08 6.45 0.38
N ILE A 178 7.04 6.42 -0.44
CA ILE A 178 6.45 5.22 -1.04
C ILE A 178 6.43 5.39 -2.55
N ASN A 179 7.06 4.49 -3.30
CA ASN A 179 7.05 4.48 -4.75
C ASN A 179 6.19 3.34 -5.31
N LEU A 180 5.15 3.69 -6.05
CA LEU A 180 4.19 2.73 -6.62
C LEU A 180 4.52 2.30 -8.05
N ARG A 181 5.71 2.66 -8.57
CA ARG A 181 6.20 2.32 -9.90
C ARG A 181 5.90 0.86 -10.29
N ASP A 182 5.59 0.62 -11.57
CA ASP A 182 5.27 -0.70 -12.10
C ASP A 182 6.41 -1.71 -11.89
N VAL A 183 6.08 -2.98 -11.69
CA VAL A 183 7.07 -4.08 -11.58
C VAL A 183 7.95 -4.15 -12.84
N ALA A 184 7.39 -3.81 -14.00
CA ALA A 184 8.13 -3.78 -15.26
C ALA A 184 9.22 -2.69 -15.31
N ASP A 185 9.14 -1.66 -14.46
CA ASP A 185 10.07 -0.53 -14.42
C ASP A 185 11.17 -0.72 -13.34
N PHE A 186 11.57 -1.95 -13.03
CA PHE A 186 12.56 -2.28 -11.98
C PHE A 186 13.95 -1.64 -12.22
N ALA A 187 14.27 -1.24 -13.46
CA ALA A 187 15.52 -0.57 -13.83
C ALA A 187 15.51 0.97 -13.58
N LYS A 188 14.47 1.53 -12.95
CA LYS A 188 14.35 2.97 -12.70
C LYS A 188 14.51 3.32 -11.22
N PHE A 189 14.84 4.59 -10.97
CA PHE A 189 15.03 5.14 -9.63
C PHE A 189 13.96 6.21 -9.28
N PRO A 190 13.48 6.29 -8.03
CA PRO A 190 13.66 5.30 -6.97
C PRO A 190 13.04 3.94 -7.34
N PRO A 191 13.48 2.84 -6.71
CA PRO A 191 12.89 1.52 -6.88
C PRO A 191 11.44 1.48 -6.39
N ARG A 192 10.70 0.44 -6.80
CA ARG A 192 9.33 0.15 -6.35
C ARG A 192 9.33 -0.32 -4.89
N ASP A 193 8.32 0.11 -4.13
CA ASP A 193 7.99 -0.47 -2.83
C ASP A 193 7.00 -1.60 -2.97
N SER A 194 7.50 -2.82 -3.07
CA SER A 194 6.68 -3.99 -3.42
C SER A 194 5.47 -4.14 -2.52
N PHE A 195 5.61 -4.14 -1.19
CA PHE A 195 4.48 -4.31 -0.29
C PHE A 195 3.43 -3.19 -0.42
N PRO A 196 3.75 -1.89 -0.20
CA PRO A 196 2.79 -0.81 -0.40
C PRO A 196 2.16 -0.80 -1.80
N ALA A 197 2.95 -1.05 -2.85
CA ALA A 197 2.45 -1.06 -4.22
C ALA A 197 1.56 -2.27 -4.51
N ASN A 198 1.77 -3.41 -3.87
CA ASN A 198 0.90 -4.57 -3.97
C ASN A 198 -0.44 -4.34 -3.26
N VAL A 199 -0.44 -3.68 -2.10
CA VAL A 199 -1.69 -3.33 -1.40
C VAL A 199 -2.47 -2.26 -2.15
N LEU A 200 -1.80 -1.19 -2.61
CA LEU A 200 -2.46 -0.04 -3.21
C LEU A 200 -2.80 -0.23 -4.69
N CYS A 201 -1.95 -0.95 -5.45
CA CYS A 201 -2.09 -1.13 -6.89
C CYS A 201 -2.37 -2.59 -7.31
N GLY A 202 -2.46 -3.54 -6.38
CA GLY A 202 -2.60 -4.97 -6.68
C GLY A 202 -3.77 -5.26 -7.62
N VAL A 203 -3.60 -6.17 -8.57
CA VAL A 203 -4.61 -6.44 -9.62
C VAL A 203 -5.95 -6.79 -8.98
N PRO A 204 -7.05 -6.09 -9.32
CA PRO A 204 -8.37 -6.46 -8.85
C PRO A 204 -8.67 -7.86 -9.36
N THR A 205 -8.84 -8.80 -8.45
CA THR A 205 -9.56 -10.03 -8.78
C THR A 205 -11.04 -9.66 -8.90
N GLU A 206 -11.80 -10.39 -9.71
CA GLU A 206 -13.26 -10.17 -9.86
C GLU A 206 -14.02 -10.24 -8.52
N ALA A 207 -13.38 -10.75 -7.46
CA ALA A 207 -13.90 -10.85 -6.11
C ALA A 207 -13.66 -9.62 -5.20
N VAL A 208 -12.80 -8.66 -5.57
CA VAL A 208 -12.49 -7.52 -4.68
C VAL A 208 -13.54 -6.42 -4.85
N THR A 209 -14.40 -6.25 -3.83
CA THR A 209 -15.39 -5.17 -3.82
C THR A 209 -14.76 -3.82 -3.44
N PRO A 210 -15.40 -2.67 -3.75
CA PRO A 210 -15.00 -1.36 -3.23
C PRO A 210 -14.85 -1.32 -1.71
N ARG A 211 -15.71 -2.06 -0.99
CA ARG A 211 -15.66 -2.18 0.48
C ARG A 211 -14.40 -2.88 0.94
N ASP A 212 -13.97 -3.92 0.22
CA ASP A 212 -12.76 -4.66 0.57
C ASP A 212 -11.50 -3.86 0.27
N TYR A 213 -11.45 -3.14 -0.84
CA TYR A 213 -10.34 -2.23 -1.13
C TYR A 213 -10.24 -1.09 -0.09
N PHE A 214 -11.38 -0.55 0.36
CA PHE A 214 -11.38 0.41 1.49
C PHE A 214 -10.80 -0.20 2.77
N LYS A 215 -11.18 -1.44 3.12
CA LYS A 215 -10.61 -2.16 4.28
C LYS A 215 -9.10 -2.37 4.13
N GLN A 216 -8.63 -2.71 2.93
CA GLN A 216 -7.19 -2.85 2.63
C GLN A 216 -6.45 -1.53 2.88
N CYS A 217 -6.97 -0.42 2.33
CA CYS A 217 -6.39 0.91 2.55
C CYS A 217 -6.36 1.30 4.04
N ALA A 218 -7.46 1.06 4.76
CA ALA A 218 -7.56 1.36 6.19
C ALA A 218 -6.58 0.51 7.02
N ALA A 219 -6.47 -0.79 6.73
CA ALA A 219 -5.51 -1.69 7.37
C ALA A 219 -4.07 -1.26 7.09
N PHE A 220 -3.76 -0.85 5.86
CA PHE A 220 -2.44 -0.37 5.46
C PHE A 220 -2.02 0.86 6.26
N PHE A 221 -2.86 1.90 6.30
CA PHE A 221 -2.55 3.09 7.09
C PHE A 221 -2.51 2.82 8.59
N ALA A 222 -3.38 1.95 9.11
CA ALA A 222 -3.34 1.57 10.53
C ALA A 222 -2.01 0.88 10.89
N ALA A 223 -1.56 -0.07 10.06
CA ALA A 223 -0.27 -0.74 10.22
C ALA A 223 0.88 0.27 10.11
N LEU A 224 0.86 1.13 9.09
CA LEU A 224 1.87 2.17 8.88
C LEU A 224 2.00 3.08 10.09
N PHE A 225 0.89 3.65 10.59
CA PHE A 225 0.93 4.53 11.76
C PHE A 225 1.42 3.83 13.03
N THR A 226 1.03 2.57 13.22
CA THR A 226 1.45 1.80 14.40
C THR A 226 2.95 1.51 14.36
N VAL A 227 3.48 1.09 13.21
CA VAL A 227 4.92 0.83 13.05
C VAL A 227 5.70 2.15 13.18
N VAL A 228 5.26 3.22 12.53
CA VAL A 228 5.88 4.56 12.66
C VAL A 228 5.94 5.00 14.12
N LYS A 229 4.83 4.87 14.87
CA LYS A 229 4.78 5.17 16.31
C LYS A 229 5.84 4.36 17.07
N ARG A 230 5.85 3.03 16.91
CA ARG A 230 6.80 2.13 17.57
C ARG A 230 8.25 2.52 17.26
N THR A 231 8.54 2.78 15.99
CA THR A 231 9.86 3.19 15.53
C THR A 231 10.28 4.53 16.12
N ILE A 232 9.39 5.54 16.14
CA ILE A 232 9.68 6.84 16.74
C ILE A 232 9.96 6.68 18.23
N VAL A 233 9.15 5.93 18.97
CA VAL A 233 9.34 5.71 20.41
C VAL A 233 10.68 4.99 20.68
N LYS A 234 10.96 3.93 19.93
CA LYS A 234 12.19 3.13 20.03
C LYS A 234 13.44 3.94 19.69
N ASP A 235 13.42 4.70 18.60
CA ASP A 235 14.62 5.44 18.15
C ASP A 235 14.84 6.75 18.93
N ASN A 236 13.84 7.23 19.71
CA ASN A 236 13.90 8.51 20.41
C ASN A 236 13.91 8.48 21.94
N HIS A 237 13.84 7.32 22.62
CA HIS A 237 13.92 7.10 24.09
C HIS A 237 14.46 8.28 24.95
N GLY A 238 13.68 9.37 25.08
CA GLY A 238 14.04 10.58 25.84
C GLY A 238 15.24 11.42 25.35
N ARG A 239 15.74 11.24 24.12
CA ARG A 239 16.91 11.99 23.60
C ARG A 239 16.61 12.79 22.34
N GLY A 240 16.23 14.06 22.54
CA GLY A 240 16.16 15.07 21.48
C GLY A 240 14.74 15.52 21.15
N GLY A 241 14.56 16.81 20.84
CA GLY A 241 13.28 17.33 20.33
C GLY A 241 13.02 16.93 18.87
N LEU A 242 11.88 17.37 18.32
CA LEU A 242 11.42 17.08 16.95
C LEU A 242 12.54 17.02 15.90
N ARG A 243 13.37 18.06 15.82
CA ARG A 243 14.49 18.13 14.86
C ARG A 243 15.41 16.92 14.89
N GLN A 244 15.80 16.45 16.08
CA GLN A 244 16.70 15.31 16.21
C GLN A 244 15.99 14.01 15.84
N ALA A 245 14.71 13.89 16.20
CA ALA A 245 13.89 12.74 15.84
C ALA A 245 13.70 12.63 14.32
N THR A 246 13.40 13.74 13.64
CA THR A 246 13.23 13.77 12.17
C THR A 246 14.55 13.51 11.46
N LEU A 247 15.67 14.04 11.97
CA LEU A 247 17.00 13.76 11.43
C LEU A 247 17.34 12.27 11.48
N ARG A 248 17.16 11.62 12.64
CA ARG A 248 17.42 10.18 12.78
C ARG A 248 16.51 9.35 11.90
N TRP A 249 15.22 9.67 11.87
CA TRP A 249 14.25 9.01 11.01
C TRP A 249 14.66 9.09 9.55
N ASN A 250 14.91 10.30 9.04
CA ASN A 250 15.19 10.48 7.63
C ASN A 250 16.55 9.91 7.25
N GLU A 251 17.57 9.99 8.10
CA GLU A 251 18.87 9.35 7.87
C GLU A 251 18.71 7.84 7.64
N LYS A 252 17.87 7.18 8.45
CA LYS A 252 17.64 5.74 8.41
C LYS A 252 16.71 5.32 7.27
N TYR A 253 15.62 6.03 7.05
CA TYR A 253 14.51 5.56 6.21
C TYR A 253 14.34 6.30 4.88
N SER A 254 14.87 7.52 4.75
CA SER A 254 14.51 8.42 3.63
C SER A 254 15.69 9.06 2.90
N ARG A 255 16.89 9.07 3.48
CA ARG A 255 18.10 9.65 2.88
C ARG A 255 18.56 8.87 1.66
N SER A 256 18.53 7.55 1.75
CA SER A 256 18.77 6.65 0.63
C SER A 256 17.47 5.94 0.29
N LEU A 257 16.92 6.27 -0.88
CA LEU A 257 15.75 5.59 -1.43
C LEU A 257 16.11 4.32 -2.22
N SER A 258 17.39 3.92 -2.23
CA SER A 258 17.84 2.73 -2.93
C SER A 258 17.32 1.44 -2.30
N SER A 259 17.27 0.35 -3.08
CA SER A 259 16.93 -1.00 -2.61
C SER A 259 17.93 -1.55 -1.58
N ASN A 260 19.12 -0.96 -1.49
CA ASN A 260 20.15 -1.34 -0.53
C ASN A 260 19.95 -0.75 0.87
N ASN A 261 18.95 0.13 1.05
CA ASN A 261 18.57 0.63 2.37
C ASN A 261 17.83 -0.48 3.14
N LYS A 262 18.58 -1.27 3.91
CA LYS A 262 18.07 -2.44 4.65
C LYS A 262 17.07 -2.02 5.71
N GLU A 263 17.29 -0.89 6.38
CA GLU A 263 16.43 -0.37 7.44
C GLU A 263 15.05 -0.01 6.90
N ARG A 264 15.01 0.61 5.72
CA ARG A 264 13.78 0.89 4.99
C ARG A 264 13.05 -0.38 4.54
N CYS A 265 13.78 -1.39 4.08
CA CYS A 265 13.19 -2.69 3.73
C CYS A 265 12.59 -3.38 4.97
N ILE A 266 13.30 -3.41 6.09
CA ILE A 266 12.81 -3.95 7.37
C ILE A 266 11.59 -3.18 7.84
N PHE A 267 11.60 -1.85 7.75
CA PHE A 267 10.45 -1.03 8.10
C PHE A 267 9.19 -1.45 7.32
N PHE A 268 9.26 -1.62 6.00
CA PHE A 268 8.09 -2.05 5.23
C PHE A 268 7.72 -3.53 5.46
N GLN A 269 8.67 -4.40 5.81
CA GLN A 269 8.38 -5.78 6.26
C GLN A 269 7.61 -5.79 7.59
N ASP A 270 7.96 -4.92 8.53
CA ASP A 270 7.22 -4.76 9.80
C ASP A 270 5.80 -4.24 9.54
N VAL A 271 5.65 -3.29 8.62
CA VAL A 271 4.32 -2.81 8.18
C VAL A 271 3.53 -3.94 7.54
N GLU A 272 4.13 -4.75 6.70
CA GLU A 272 3.49 -5.91 6.06
C GLU A 272 3.00 -6.94 7.08
N ALA A 273 3.88 -7.34 8.00
CA ALA A 273 3.56 -8.32 9.04
C ALA A 273 2.38 -7.84 9.91
N LEU A 274 2.35 -6.56 10.27
CA LEU A 274 1.26 -5.98 11.04
C LEU A 274 -0.02 -5.80 10.19
N TYR A 275 0.13 -5.41 8.92
CA TYR A 275 -0.98 -5.27 7.98
C TYR A 275 -1.77 -6.57 7.86
N GLN A 276 -1.11 -7.73 7.71
CA GLN A 276 -1.81 -9.01 7.59
C GLN A 276 -2.68 -9.31 8.81
N LYS A 277 -2.17 -9.01 10.02
CA LYS A 277 -2.90 -9.18 11.29
C LYS A 277 -4.11 -8.24 11.35
N ILE A 278 -3.90 -6.94 11.08
CA ILE A 278 -4.96 -5.92 11.13
C ILE A 278 -6.03 -6.19 10.07
N TYR A 279 -5.63 -6.51 8.84
CA TYR A 279 -6.57 -6.78 7.75
C TYR A 279 -7.43 -8.01 8.06
N THR A 280 -6.82 -9.09 8.56
CA THR A 280 -7.55 -10.29 9.00
C THR A 280 -8.57 -9.95 10.08
N TYR A 281 -8.19 -9.14 11.07
CA TYR A 281 -9.12 -8.67 12.10
C TYR A 281 -10.29 -7.86 11.50
N ILE A 282 -10.01 -6.89 10.62
CA ILE A 282 -11.04 -6.05 10.01
C ILE A 282 -12.03 -6.88 9.18
N VAL A 283 -11.54 -7.92 8.49
CA VAL A 283 -12.36 -8.79 7.64
C VAL A 283 -13.19 -9.78 8.45
N THR A 284 -12.60 -10.39 9.47
CA THR A 284 -13.23 -11.49 10.24
C THR A 284 -13.96 -11.02 11.50
N GLY A 285 -13.63 -9.84 12.02
CA GLY A 285 -14.07 -9.35 13.33
C GLY A 285 -13.50 -10.14 14.52
N ARG A 286 -12.55 -11.06 14.29
CA ARG A 286 -11.96 -11.93 15.32
C ARG A 286 -10.54 -11.48 15.65
N GLY A 287 -10.24 -11.34 16.95
CA GLY A 287 -8.94 -10.92 17.48
C GLY A 287 -9.05 -9.73 18.43
N ASP A 288 -7.96 -9.39 19.11
CA ASP A 288 -7.88 -8.21 19.97
C ASP A 288 -6.93 -7.17 19.35
N VAL A 289 -7.49 -6.08 18.81
CA VAL A 289 -6.70 -5.01 18.19
C VAL A 289 -5.98 -4.15 19.21
N ALA A 290 -6.51 -4.02 20.43
CA ALA A 290 -5.86 -3.22 21.46
C ALA A 290 -4.47 -3.81 21.75
N ASN A 291 -4.38 -5.13 21.88
CA ASN A 291 -3.10 -5.83 22.06
C ASN A 291 -2.16 -5.68 20.85
N LEU A 292 -2.69 -5.65 19.63
CA LEU A 292 -1.88 -5.47 18.41
C LEU A 292 -1.30 -4.05 18.27
N MET A 293 -1.97 -3.04 18.83
CA MET A 293 -1.57 -1.63 18.74
C MET A 293 -0.79 -1.12 19.95
N ASP A 294 -0.93 -1.77 21.11
CA ASP A 294 -0.29 -1.36 22.38
C ASP A 294 0.90 -2.21 22.80
N SER A 295 1.13 -3.36 22.16
CA SER A 295 2.34 -4.14 22.45
C SER A 295 3.59 -3.37 22.01
N ASN A 296 4.42 -3.01 22.99
CA ASN A 296 5.81 -2.61 22.82
C ASN A 296 6.72 -3.84 22.61
N ASP A 297 6.16 -4.99 22.21
CA ASP A 297 6.90 -6.25 22.19
C ASP A 297 7.98 -6.26 21.11
N ASP A 298 9.23 -6.22 21.58
CA ASP A 298 10.44 -6.60 20.85
C ASP A 298 10.54 -8.13 20.62
N GLY A 299 9.45 -8.89 20.86
CA GLY A 299 9.40 -10.35 20.83
C GLY A 299 8.65 -10.95 19.64
N LEU A 300 9.01 -10.60 18.41
CA LEU A 300 8.50 -11.28 17.21
C LEU A 300 9.38 -12.51 16.96
N LEU A 301 9.16 -13.61 17.71
CA LEU A 301 9.51 -15.01 17.37
C LEU A 301 9.30 -15.96 18.58
N SER A 302 8.08 -16.11 19.08
CA SER A 302 7.61 -17.35 19.73
C SER A 302 6.17 -17.17 20.15
N GLU A 303 5.30 -18.05 19.66
CA GLU A 303 4.09 -18.57 20.33
C GLU A 303 3.07 -19.00 19.26
N PHE A 304 3.33 -20.18 18.69
CA PHE A 304 2.26 -21.10 18.34
C PHE A 304 2.13 -22.04 19.53
N GLU A 305 1.23 -21.74 20.45
CA GLU A 305 0.68 -22.79 21.32
C GLU A 305 -0.84 -22.75 21.31
N ASP A 306 -1.35 -23.96 21.43
CA ASP A 306 -2.58 -24.49 20.90
C ASP A 306 -3.59 -24.60 22.05
N HIS A 307 -4.70 -23.87 21.98
CA HIS A 307 -5.78 -23.98 22.95
C HIS A 307 -7.11 -24.26 22.27
N SER A 308 -7.47 -25.55 22.33
CA SER A 308 -8.78 -26.10 21.99
C SER A 308 -9.91 -25.43 22.78
N PRO A 309 -11.10 -25.24 22.19
CA PRO A 309 -12.24 -24.68 22.91
C PRO A 309 -12.97 -25.76 23.73
N SER A 310 -13.08 -25.51 25.04
CA SER A 310 -14.01 -26.21 25.94
C SER A 310 -15.43 -25.70 25.70
N SER A 311 -16.32 -26.66 25.46
CA SER A 311 -17.76 -26.47 25.29
C SER A 311 -18.46 -26.25 26.62
N ASP A 312 -19.33 -25.24 26.71
CA ASP A 312 -20.53 -25.36 27.53
C ASP A 312 -21.71 -24.62 26.88
N ALA A 313 -22.72 -25.42 26.55
CA ALA A 313 -23.97 -25.02 25.95
C ALA A 313 -25.05 -24.87 27.03
N LYS A 314 -25.85 -23.80 26.91
CA LYS A 314 -27.26 -23.64 27.37
C LYS A 314 -27.63 -22.17 27.13
N ARG A 315 -28.80 -21.77 26.63
CA ARG A 315 -30.04 -22.43 26.21
C ARG A 315 -30.85 -21.34 25.48
N ALA A 316 -31.56 -21.73 24.43
CA ALA A 316 -32.35 -20.84 23.57
C ALA A 316 -33.48 -20.09 24.30
N SER A 317 -33.73 -18.85 23.89
CA SER A 317 -35.08 -18.30 23.82
C SER A 317 -35.24 -17.53 22.50
N LYS A 318 -36.29 -17.91 21.77
CA LYS A 318 -36.68 -17.46 20.44
C LYS A 318 -37.65 -16.29 20.62
N LYS A 319 -37.35 -15.14 20.04
CA LYS A 319 -38.34 -14.09 19.76
C LYS A 319 -38.09 -13.53 18.36
N ASP A 320 -39.13 -13.61 17.55
CA ASP A 320 -39.26 -13.02 16.23
C ASP A 320 -39.26 -11.49 16.37
N GLU A 321 -38.25 -10.81 15.83
CA GLU A 321 -38.33 -9.39 15.47
C GLU A 321 -37.52 -9.14 14.19
N ASP A 322 -38.25 -8.65 13.19
CA ASP A 322 -37.87 -7.85 12.02
C ASP A 322 -36.48 -8.01 11.37
N LYS A 323 -36.54 -8.39 10.08
CA LYS A 323 -35.44 -8.25 9.11
C LYS A 323 -35.09 -6.78 8.93
N VAL A 324 -34.19 -6.29 9.77
CA VAL A 324 -33.39 -5.08 9.50
C VAL A 324 -32.16 -5.52 8.71
N ASP A 325 -31.89 -4.88 7.58
CA ASP A 325 -30.74 -5.15 6.71
C ASP A 325 -29.42 -5.10 7.50
N VAL A 326 -28.75 -6.25 7.64
CA VAL A 326 -27.53 -6.47 8.48
C VAL A 326 -26.24 -5.95 7.82
N ASP A 327 -26.30 -5.07 6.81
CA ASP A 327 -25.12 -4.78 5.98
C ASP A 327 -24.38 -3.45 6.26
N GLU A 328 -24.87 -2.57 7.15
CA GLU A 328 -24.25 -1.26 7.40
C GLU A 328 -23.11 -1.23 8.45
N GLU A 329 -22.95 -2.25 9.31
CA GLU A 329 -22.04 -2.16 10.48
C GLU A 329 -20.53 -2.29 10.16
N LYS A 330 -20.13 -3.03 9.11
CA LYS A 330 -18.70 -3.40 8.90
C LYS A 330 -17.75 -2.31 8.35
N PRO A 331 -18.17 -1.19 7.71
CA PRO A 331 -17.23 -0.11 7.36
C PRO A 331 -16.78 0.69 8.59
N MET A 332 -17.56 0.69 9.67
CA MET A 332 -17.21 1.39 10.92
C MET A 332 -15.97 0.80 11.57
N LEU A 333 -15.78 -0.53 11.54
CA LEU A 333 -14.63 -1.16 12.18
C LEU A 333 -13.31 -0.71 11.55
N ALA A 334 -13.21 -0.76 10.21
CA ALA A 334 -12.02 -0.32 9.49
C ALA A 334 -11.68 1.16 9.78
N GLN A 335 -12.70 2.03 9.82
CA GLN A 335 -12.53 3.44 10.17
C GLN A 335 -12.07 3.63 11.62
N LYS A 336 -12.65 2.86 12.56
CA LYS A 336 -12.28 2.91 13.98
C LYS A 336 -10.81 2.53 14.15
N VAL A 337 -10.39 1.42 13.55
CA VAL A 337 -9.02 0.89 13.63
C VAL A 337 -8.00 1.90 13.11
N VAL A 338 -8.20 2.47 11.90
CA VAL A 338 -7.25 3.45 11.36
C VAL A 338 -7.23 4.77 12.14
N ARG A 339 -8.39 5.23 12.66
CA ARG A 339 -8.47 6.42 13.52
C ARG A 339 -7.74 6.24 14.84
N GLU A 340 -7.85 5.06 15.44
CA GLU A 340 -7.18 4.74 16.70
C GLU A 340 -5.65 4.73 16.52
N ALA A 341 -5.16 4.03 15.49
CA ALA A 341 -3.73 4.02 15.16
C ALA A 341 -3.18 5.42 14.87
N TYR A 342 -3.94 6.24 14.12
CA TYR A 342 -3.59 7.63 13.85
C TYR A 342 -3.56 8.48 15.11
N THR A 343 -4.55 8.33 16.01
CA THR A 343 -4.60 9.07 17.28
C THR A 343 -3.42 8.75 18.18
N LYS A 344 -3.08 7.46 18.32
CA LYS A 344 -1.93 6.99 19.09
C LYS A 344 -0.60 7.50 18.53
N LEU A 345 -0.50 7.70 17.20
CA LEU A 345 0.67 8.33 16.58
C LEU A 345 0.72 9.84 16.88
N LEU A 346 -0.42 10.54 16.79
CA LEU A 346 -0.48 11.97 17.10
C LEU A 346 -0.02 12.27 18.52
N GLU A 347 -0.39 11.44 19.50
CA GLU A 347 0.05 11.60 20.90
C GLU A 347 1.59 11.60 21.03
N VAL A 348 2.28 10.68 20.35
CA VAL A 348 3.75 10.64 20.33
C VAL A 348 4.35 11.85 19.60
N LEU A 349 3.72 12.30 18.51
CA LEU A 349 4.18 13.48 17.78
C LEU A 349 3.95 14.77 18.58
N GLU A 350 2.87 14.86 19.34
CA GLU A 350 2.57 15.98 20.25
C GLU A 350 3.64 16.09 21.33
N GLU A 351 4.09 14.97 21.91
CA GLU A 351 5.18 14.96 22.90
C GLU A 351 6.51 15.46 22.32
N LEU A 352 6.78 15.21 21.03
CA LEU A 352 7.99 15.69 20.35
C LEU A 352 7.95 17.18 20.01
N VAL A 353 6.75 17.73 19.82
CA VAL A 353 6.53 19.14 19.53
C VAL A 353 6.48 19.90 20.84
N ASN A 354 7.56 20.63 21.16
CA ASN A 354 7.57 21.52 22.31
C ASN A 354 6.37 22.49 22.24
N SER A 355 5.54 22.51 23.28
CA SER A 355 4.28 23.28 23.38
C SER A 355 4.41 24.81 23.23
N ASN A 356 5.63 25.33 23.07
CA ASN A 356 5.94 26.74 22.82
C ASN A 356 6.17 27.09 21.34
N ALA A 357 6.09 26.12 20.42
CA ALA A 357 6.31 26.35 18.99
C ALA A 357 5.14 27.15 18.39
N ARG A 358 5.44 28.31 17.79
CA ARG A 358 4.47 29.22 17.16
C ARG A 358 3.95 28.75 15.79
N ASP A 359 4.50 27.66 15.25
CA ASP A 359 4.25 27.21 13.88
C ASP A 359 3.61 25.80 13.86
N THR A 360 2.42 25.69 14.45
CA THR A 360 1.71 24.41 14.62
C THR A 360 0.94 23.98 13.37
N ASP A 361 0.97 24.79 12.32
CA ASP A 361 0.36 24.48 11.02
C ASP A 361 1.34 23.81 10.06
N LYS A 362 2.64 23.92 10.32
CA LYS A 362 3.67 23.25 9.53
C LYS A 362 3.47 21.72 9.57
N PRO A 363 3.57 21.02 8.42
CA PRO A 363 3.56 19.56 8.42
C PRO A 363 4.70 19.02 9.28
N ILE A 364 4.41 18.04 10.13
CA ILE A 364 5.39 17.29 10.93
C ILE A 364 5.71 15.95 10.27
N MET A 365 4.78 15.42 9.47
CA MET A 365 4.97 14.18 8.74
C MET A 365 4.35 14.28 7.35
N VAL A 366 5.04 13.72 6.36
CA VAL A 366 4.57 13.62 4.99
C VAL A 366 4.65 12.18 4.53
N ILE A 367 3.52 11.61 4.12
CA ILE A 367 3.44 10.34 3.40
C ILE A 367 3.44 10.68 1.91
N ALA A 368 4.58 10.49 1.27
CA ALA A 368 4.78 10.77 -0.15
C ALA A 368 4.52 9.51 -0.97
N ILE A 369 3.41 9.48 -1.70
CA ILE A 369 3.02 8.38 -2.61
C ILE A 369 3.40 8.79 -4.03
N ASP A 370 4.53 8.26 -4.50
CA ASP A 370 5.07 8.52 -5.83
C ASP A 370 4.60 7.54 -6.89
N GLU A 371 4.62 7.99 -8.15
CA GLU A 371 4.09 7.29 -9.32
C GLU A 371 2.62 6.85 -9.13
N ALA A 372 1.80 7.68 -8.48
CA ALA A 372 0.44 7.38 -8.05
C ALA A 372 -0.51 6.99 -9.19
N GLN A 373 -0.19 7.30 -10.45
CA GLN A 373 -0.95 6.78 -11.61
C GLN A 373 -1.01 5.25 -11.67
N ALA A 374 -0.12 4.54 -10.98
CA ALA A 374 -0.16 3.09 -10.88
C ALA A 374 -1.45 2.58 -10.21
N ILE A 375 -2.05 3.37 -9.31
CA ILE A 375 -3.30 3.03 -8.61
C ILE A 375 -4.46 2.90 -9.61
N ASP A 376 -4.50 3.78 -10.62
CA ASP A 376 -5.57 3.81 -11.62
C ASP A 376 -5.34 2.82 -12.77
N LYS A 377 -4.09 2.55 -13.15
CA LYS A 377 -3.76 1.48 -14.14
C LYS A 377 -4.26 0.11 -13.71
N ALA A 378 -4.36 -0.12 -12.41
CA ALA A 378 -4.88 -1.36 -11.85
C ALA A 378 -6.40 -1.52 -12.05
N GLN A 379 -7.15 -0.50 -12.47
CA GLN A 379 -8.58 -0.64 -12.74
C GLN A 379 -8.79 -1.44 -14.03
N SER A 380 -9.27 -2.68 -13.91
CA SER A 380 -9.78 -3.39 -15.06
C SER A 380 -10.99 -2.64 -15.60
N VAL A 381 -10.94 -2.40 -16.91
CA VAL A 381 -12.01 -1.83 -17.73
C VAL A 381 -13.30 -2.62 -17.49
N ARG A 382 -14.16 -2.19 -16.56
CA ARG A 382 -15.62 -2.47 -16.43
C ARG A 382 -16.11 -2.16 -15.02
N SER A 383 -16.20 -0.88 -14.70
CA SER A 383 -17.15 -0.41 -13.71
C SER A 383 -17.57 0.99 -14.15
N TYR A 384 -18.32 1.07 -15.25
CA TYR A 384 -19.08 2.27 -15.62
C TYR A 384 -20.54 2.05 -15.20
N GLY A 385 -20.73 1.70 -13.93
CA GLY A 385 -22.02 1.80 -13.25
C GLY A 385 -22.10 3.15 -12.52
N PRO A 386 -23.30 3.72 -12.32
CA PRO A 386 -23.49 4.97 -11.60
C PRO A 386 -23.00 4.95 -10.13
N GLU A 387 -22.59 3.79 -9.61
CA GLU A 387 -22.07 3.59 -8.25
C GLU A 387 -20.58 3.22 -8.18
N SER A 388 -19.86 3.33 -9.30
CA SER A 388 -18.47 2.88 -9.39
C SER A 388 -17.48 3.88 -8.76
N TRP A 389 -16.97 3.53 -7.58
CA TRP A 389 -15.91 4.28 -6.94
C TRP A 389 -14.54 3.87 -7.51
N SER A 390 -13.79 4.84 -8.04
CA SER A 390 -12.39 4.61 -8.38
C SER A 390 -11.57 4.20 -7.16
N ARG A 391 -10.49 3.45 -7.36
CA ARG A 391 -9.59 3.07 -6.26
C ARG A 391 -8.98 4.28 -5.56
N THR A 392 -8.56 5.27 -6.33
CA THR A 392 -8.05 6.53 -5.79
C THR A 392 -9.09 7.23 -4.89
N HIS A 393 -10.38 7.20 -5.24
CA HIS A 393 -11.44 7.73 -4.36
C HIS A 393 -11.55 6.95 -3.04
N LEU A 394 -11.48 5.63 -3.09
CA LEU A 394 -11.57 4.78 -1.89
C LEU A 394 -10.33 4.95 -0.98
N LEU A 395 -9.15 5.11 -1.57
CA LEU A 395 -7.91 5.44 -0.87
C LEU A 395 -8.03 6.80 -0.18
N CYS A 396 -8.48 7.83 -0.91
CA CYS A 396 -8.73 9.17 -0.37
C CYS A 396 -9.79 9.15 0.74
N ARG A 397 -10.79 8.27 0.67
CA ARG A 397 -11.77 8.06 1.73
C ARG A 397 -11.15 7.44 2.98
N ALA A 398 -10.19 6.52 2.82
CA ALA A 398 -9.42 6.00 3.96
C ALA A 398 -8.58 7.11 4.60
N ILE A 399 -7.92 7.96 3.79
CA ILE A 399 -7.16 9.12 4.27
C ILE A 399 -8.04 10.10 5.04
N ARG A 400 -9.18 10.45 4.44
CA ARG A 400 -10.22 11.26 5.07
C ARG A 400 -10.61 10.74 6.44
N SER A 401 -10.81 9.43 6.55
CA SER A 401 -11.36 8.82 7.76
C SER A 401 -10.49 9.11 8.99
N TYR A 402 -9.15 9.09 8.87
CA TYR A 402 -8.26 9.46 9.95
C TYR A 402 -7.95 10.96 10.00
N SER A 403 -7.88 11.66 8.85
CA SER A 403 -7.54 13.09 8.78
C SER A 403 -8.57 13.99 9.46
N GLN A 404 -9.84 13.58 9.48
CA GLN A 404 -10.92 14.30 10.16
C GLN A 404 -10.96 14.02 11.67
N CYS A 405 -10.15 13.08 12.16
CA CYS A 405 -10.04 12.82 13.59
C CYS A 405 -9.42 14.04 14.28
N ARG A 406 -10.11 14.53 15.33
CA ARG A 406 -9.68 15.69 16.13
C ARG A 406 -9.40 16.98 15.32
N GLN A 407 -10.00 17.17 14.14
CA GLN A 407 -9.71 18.32 13.25
C GLN A 407 -9.84 19.72 13.90
N PHE A 408 -10.59 19.83 15.00
CA PHE A 408 -10.81 21.08 15.74
C PHE A 408 -9.94 21.26 16.99
N VAL A 409 -9.04 20.32 17.27
CA VAL A 409 -8.09 20.48 18.38
C VAL A 409 -6.96 21.38 17.89
N PRO A 410 -6.76 22.56 18.52
CA PRO A 410 -5.69 23.46 18.14
C PRO A 410 -4.33 22.80 18.38
N ASN A 411 -3.35 23.16 17.57
CA ASN A 411 -1.95 22.74 17.70
C ASN A 411 -1.65 21.25 17.49
N LEU A 412 -2.58 20.47 16.93
CA LEU A 412 -2.32 19.07 16.57
C LEU A 412 -1.25 18.90 15.49
N PRO A 413 -0.32 17.95 15.61
CA PRO A 413 0.60 17.63 14.54
C PRO A 413 -0.09 17.42 13.18
N ALA A 414 0.45 18.05 12.14
CA ALA A 414 -0.08 17.95 10.80
C ALA A 414 0.60 16.81 10.03
N ILE A 415 -0.16 15.76 9.70
CA ILE A 415 0.27 14.66 8.83
C ILE A 415 -0.42 14.83 7.48
N TRP A 416 0.35 14.89 6.40
CA TRP A 416 -0.15 15.09 5.03
C TRP A 416 0.21 13.91 4.13
N THR A 417 -0.72 13.51 3.26
CA THR A 417 -0.43 12.57 2.17
C THR A 417 -0.30 13.32 0.84
N ILE A 418 0.82 13.15 0.14
CA ILE A 418 1.06 13.77 -1.17
C ILE A 418 1.08 12.70 -2.24
N PHE A 419 0.30 12.88 -3.29
CA PHE A 419 0.33 12.03 -4.47
C PHE A 419 1.09 12.70 -5.60
N THR A 420 2.18 12.11 -6.08
CA THR A 420 2.82 12.56 -7.32
C THR A 420 2.40 11.71 -8.50
N SER A 421 2.08 12.35 -9.62
CA SER A 421 1.77 11.65 -10.85
C SER A 421 2.38 12.33 -12.08
N SER A 422 2.74 11.52 -13.07
CA SER A 422 3.08 12.03 -14.41
C SER A 422 1.88 12.05 -15.36
N ASN A 423 0.71 11.60 -14.90
CA ASN A 423 -0.50 11.52 -15.70
C ASN A 423 -1.51 12.61 -15.27
N PRO A 424 -1.77 13.63 -16.11
CA PRO A 424 -2.73 14.70 -15.78
C PRO A 424 -4.17 14.19 -15.60
N TYR A 425 -4.54 13.06 -16.22
CA TYR A 425 -5.87 12.46 -16.06
C TYR A 425 -6.14 12.00 -14.63
N VAL A 426 -5.09 11.73 -13.85
CA VAL A 426 -5.20 11.32 -12.44
C VAL A 426 -5.83 12.44 -11.60
N ILE A 427 -5.51 13.71 -11.86
CA ILE A 427 -6.15 14.86 -11.19
C ILE A 427 -7.63 14.96 -11.57
N VAL A 428 -7.89 14.98 -12.88
CA VAL A 428 -9.20 15.37 -13.43
C VAL A 428 -10.30 14.39 -13.05
N ASN A 429 -9.98 13.09 -12.97
CA ASN A 429 -10.98 12.05 -12.73
C ASN A 429 -11.05 11.56 -11.27
N HIS A 430 -10.04 11.80 -10.45
CA HIS A 430 -9.91 11.12 -9.14
C HIS A 430 -9.72 12.04 -7.92
N TYR A 431 -9.53 13.35 -8.14
CA TYR A 431 -9.49 14.36 -7.07
C TYR A 431 -10.62 15.39 -7.22
N ALA A 432 -11.63 15.09 -8.03
CA ALA A 432 -12.92 15.77 -7.97
C ALA A 432 -13.73 15.16 -6.81
N PRO A 433 -14.53 15.97 -6.08
CA PRO A 433 -15.48 15.45 -5.11
C PRO A 433 -16.36 14.39 -5.74
N PRO A 434 -16.61 13.26 -5.06
CA PRO A 434 -17.52 12.27 -5.57
C PRO A 434 -18.91 12.88 -5.66
N ALA A 435 -19.27 13.35 -6.84
CA ALA A 435 -20.60 13.80 -7.15
C ALA A 435 -21.39 12.58 -7.63
N ARG A 436 -22.56 12.31 -7.04
CA ARG A 436 -23.55 11.46 -7.68
C ARG A 436 -24.02 12.21 -8.93
N ILE A 437 -23.44 11.90 -10.09
CA ILE A 437 -23.85 12.54 -11.34
C ILE A 437 -25.09 11.81 -11.84
N TYR A 438 -26.27 12.35 -11.55
CA TYR A 438 -27.48 11.91 -12.25
C TYR A 438 -27.41 12.38 -13.70
N SER A 439 -27.93 11.57 -14.63
CA SER A 439 -27.91 11.87 -16.08
C SER A 439 -28.59 13.19 -16.46
N SER A 440 -29.37 13.79 -15.56
CA SER A 440 -30.05 15.08 -15.71
C SER A 440 -29.36 16.26 -15.01
N GLN A 441 -28.30 16.02 -14.24
CA GLN A 441 -27.68 17.04 -13.39
C GLN A 441 -26.67 17.87 -14.19
N ARG A 442 -26.97 19.16 -14.40
CA ARG A 442 -26.13 20.09 -15.20
C ARG A 442 -25.10 20.86 -14.38
N PHE A 443 -25.15 20.79 -13.04
CA PHE A 443 -24.22 21.44 -12.13
C PHE A 443 -23.88 20.52 -10.94
N ILE A 444 -22.59 20.40 -10.63
CA ILE A 444 -22.10 19.69 -9.43
C ILE A 444 -22.02 20.72 -8.30
N GLU A 445 -22.98 20.68 -7.37
CA GLU A 445 -22.79 21.30 -6.05
C GLU A 445 -21.97 20.33 -5.21
N ALA A 446 -20.66 20.54 -5.17
CA ALA A 446 -19.81 19.78 -4.26
C ALA A 446 -19.87 20.43 -2.86
N GLU A 447 -20.44 19.73 -1.88
CA GLU A 447 -20.40 20.13 -0.46
C GLU A 447 -18.97 20.09 0.14
N GLU A 448 -18.06 19.45 -0.59
CA GLU A 448 -16.67 19.23 -0.20
C GLU A 448 -15.70 19.69 -1.27
N VAL A 449 -14.54 20.20 -0.84
CA VAL A 449 -13.53 20.75 -1.74
C VAL A 449 -12.19 20.03 -1.54
N PHE A 450 -11.46 19.87 -2.63
CA PHE A 450 -10.10 19.37 -2.64
C PHE A 450 -9.13 20.54 -2.64
N PHE A 451 -7.96 20.32 -2.09
CA PHE A 451 -6.89 21.28 -2.22
C PHE A 451 -6.40 21.30 -3.68
N PRO A 452 -6.08 22.49 -4.23
CA PRO A 452 -5.56 22.56 -5.58
C PRO A 452 -4.26 21.73 -5.72
N PRO A 453 -3.90 21.28 -6.93
CA PRO A 453 -2.61 20.62 -7.10
C PRO A 453 -1.46 21.62 -6.93
N PHE A 454 -0.39 21.18 -6.29
CA PHE A 454 0.86 21.95 -6.27
C PHE A 454 1.61 21.72 -7.59
N THR A 455 2.14 22.80 -8.16
CA THR A 455 2.85 22.79 -9.45
C THR A 455 4.25 23.33 -9.23
N LEU A 456 5.29 22.58 -9.66
CA LEU A 456 6.64 23.11 -9.72
C LEU A 456 6.69 24.22 -10.79
N GLY A 457 6.93 25.46 -10.37
CA GLY A 457 7.28 26.54 -11.28
C GLY A 457 8.70 26.32 -11.81
N CYS A 458 8.90 26.49 -13.12
CA CYS A 458 10.22 26.76 -13.65
C CYS A 458 10.50 28.24 -13.41
N GLU A 459 11.48 28.56 -12.58
CA GLU A 459 12.10 29.90 -12.57
C GLU A 459 13.15 30.01 -13.67
#